data_AF-A0A2V6WLM9-F1
#
_entry.id   AF-A0A2V6WLM9-F1
#
_cell.length_a   1.000
_cell.length_b   1.000
_cell.length_c   1.000
_cell.angle_alpha   90.00
_cell.angle_beta   90.00
_cell.angle_gamma   90.00
#
_symmetry.space_group_name_H-M   'P 1'
#
loop_
_entity.id
_entity.type
_entity.pdbx_description
1 polymer ?
#
loop_
_entity_poly.entity_id
_entity_poly.type
_entity_poly.pdbx_seq_one_letter_code
_entity_poly.pdbx_strand_id
1 'polypeptide(L)'
;MERLQILHEGSEVRAADLPPELSRVRPSATAERDSDPVLVPLADIERRHVERVLNATGWNKARAARVLDVDVKTLNKKIRDYSLEKPS
;
A
#
# COMPACT_ATOMS: atom_id res chain seq x y z
N MET A 1 32.91 -6.27 -7.55
CA MET A 1 31.75 -6.57 -6.69
C MET A 1 30.86 -5.34 -6.69
N GLU A 2 30.03 -5.23 -7.71
CA GLU A 2 29.17 -4.09 -7.99
C GLU A 2 27.89 -4.19 -7.15
N ARG A 3 27.55 -3.15 -6.37
CA ARG A 3 26.26 -3.01 -5.70
C ARG A 3 25.48 -1.92 -6.43
N LEU A 4 24.57 -2.34 -7.30
CA LEU A 4 23.52 -1.49 -7.86
C LEU A 4 22.38 -1.40 -6.84
N GLN A 5 22.38 -0.35 -6.03
CA GLN A 5 21.19 0.14 -5.34
C GLN A 5 20.91 1.53 -5.91
N ILE A 6 20.17 1.56 -7.02
CA ILE A 6 19.62 2.81 -7.54
C ILE A 6 18.26 2.99 -6.88
N LEU A 7 18.28 3.95 -5.97
CA LEU A 7 17.20 4.58 -5.23
C LEU A 7 16.08 4.99 -6.20
N HIS A 8 14.87 4.46 -6.03
CA HIS A 8 13.70 5.04 -6.69
C HIS A 8 13.36 6.35 -5.97
N GLU A 9 13.51 7.44 -6.71
CA GLU A 9 13.11 8.80 -6.34
C GLU A 9 11.59 8.85 -6.08
N GLY A 10 11.21 8.68 -4.82
CA GLY A 10 9.87 8.99 -4.36
C GLY A 10 9.77 10.49 -4.13
N SER A 11 9.48 11.24 -5.20
CA SER A 11 9.10 12.65 -5.10
C SER A 11 7.97 12.79 -4.08
N GLU A 12 8.22 13.51 -2.98
CA GLU A 12 7.18 13.85 -2.00
C GLU A 12 6.12 14.68 -2.70
N VAL A 13 4.94 14.10 -2.93
CA VAL A 13 3.78 14.84 -3.44
C VAL A 13 3.29 15.76 -2.32
N ARG A 14 3.59 17.06 -2.44
CA ARG A 14 3.14 18.08 -1.49
C ARG A 14 1.72 18.51 -1.85
N ALA A 15 0.90 18.73 -0.82
CA ALA A 15 -0.52 19.12 -0.98
C ALA A 15 -0.74 20.43 -1.75
N ALA A 16 0.31 21.21 -2.01
CA ALA A 16 0.27 22.45 -2.77
C ALA A 16 0.20 22.26 -4.30
N ASP A 17 0.44 21.05 -4.81
CA ASP A 17 0.46 20.76 -6.25
C ASP A 17 -0.89 20.25 -6.79
N LEU A 18 -1.95 20.23 -5.97
CA LEU A 18 -3.26 19.73 -6.38
C LEU A 18 -4.15 20.86 -6.94
N PRO A 19 -4.71 20.72 -8.16
CA PRO A 19 -5.59 21.73 -8.75
C PRO A 19 -6.87 21.91 -7.93
N PRO A 20 -7.41 23.15 -7.85
CA PRO A 20 -8.53 23.51 -6.96
C PRO A 20 -9.86 22.80 -7.30
N GLU A 21 -9.94 22.13 -8.45
CA GLU A 21 -11.13 21.42 -8.91
C GLU A 21 -11.42 20.14 -8.10
N LEU A 22 -10.40 19.54 -7.49
CA LEU A 22 -10.56 18.36 -6.61
C LEU A 22 -11.14 18.71 -5.23
N SER A 23 -11.21 20.00 -4.87
CA SER A 23 -11.74 20.47 -3.58
C SER A 23 -13.27 20.27 -3.43
N ARG A 24 -13.99 20.00 -4.52
CA ARG A 24 -15.46 19.88 -4.53
C ARG A 24 -16.01 18.46 -4.50
N VAL A 25 -15.17 17.43 -4.50
CA VAL A 25 -15.65 16.07 -4.27
C VAL A 25 -16.03 15.97 -2.80
N ARG A 26 -17.34 16.02 -2.52
CA ARG A 26 -17.90 15.73 -1.20
C ARG A 26 -17.25 14.45 -0.67
N PRO A 27 -16.64 14.46 0.51
CA PRO A 27 -16.14 13.24 1.10
C PRO A 27 -17.35 12.35 1.36
N SER A 28 -17.49 11.28 0.59
CA SER A 28 -18.31 10.16 1.03
C SER A 28 -17.80 9.76 2.41
N ALA A 29 -18.70 9.72 3.38
CA ALA A 29 -18.39 9.58 4.80
C ALA A 29 -17.78 8.19 5.08
N THR A 30 -16.49 8.05 4.83
CA THR A 30 -15.55 7.03 5.36
C THR A 30 -14.11 7.28 4.83
N ALA A 31 -13.80 8.49 4.37
CA ALA A 31 -12.40 8.91 4.28
C ALA A 31 -11.96 9.33 5.68
N GLU A 32 -11.59 8.34 6.50
CA GLU A 32 -10.70 8.56 7.64
C GLU A 32 -9.45 9.23 7.06
N ARG A 33 -9.43 10.56 7.12
CA ARG A 33 -8.23 11.33 6.90
C ARG A 33 -7.29 10.87 7.99
N ASP A 34 -6.31 10.06 7.60
CA ASP A 34 -5.17 9.58 8.39
C ASP A 34 -4.43 10.81 8.95
N SER A 35 -5.00 11.38 10.00
CA SER A 35 -4.63 12.66 10.61
C SER A 35 -4.19 12.37 12.03
N ASP A 36 -3.22 11.49 12.14
CA ASP A 36 -2.27 11.33 13.24
C ASP A 36 -1.37 10.16 12.82
N PRO A 37 -0.04 10.22 13.02
CA PRO A 37 0.77 9.02 12.94
C PRO A 37 0.36 8.14 14.12
N VAL A 38 -0.74 7.40 13.97
CA VAL A 38 -1.12 6.37 14.91
C VAL A 38 0.10 5.47 14.96
N LEU A 39 0.75 5.43 16.13
CA LEU A 39 1.90 4.57 16.41
C LEU A 39 1.39 3.13 16.43
N VAL A 40 1.02 2.62 15.25
CA VAL A 40 0.60 1.26 15.04
C VAL A 40 1.85 0.38 14.92
N PRO A 41 1.76 -0.88 15.34
CA PRO A 41 2.80 -1.85 15.07
C PRO A 41 3.16 -1.90 13.58
N LEU A 42 4.43 -2.15 13.27
CA LEU A 42 4.89 -2.35 11.89
C LEU A 42 4.06 -3.43 11.17
N ALA A 43 3.60 -4.44 11.90
CA ALA A 43 2.74 -5.50 11.39
C ALA A 43 1.40 -4.99 10.84
N ASP A 44 0.80 -3.96 11.45
CA ASP A 44 -0.45 -3.37 10.98
C ASP A 44 -0.25 -2.55 9.71
N ILE A 45 0.85 -1.79 9.63
CA ILE A 45 1.23 -1.06 8.41
C ILE A 45 1.46 -2.06 7.27
N GLU A 46 2.22 -3.11 7.56
CA GLU A 46 2.51 -4.16 6.59
C GLU A 46 1.22 -4.86 6.12
N ARG A 47 0.32 -5.22 7.02
CA ARG A 47 -0.98 -5.82 6.67
C ARG A 47 -1.78 -4.94 5.71
N ARG A 48 -1.97 -3.66 6.06
CA ARG A 48 -2.71 -2.70 5.21
C ARG A 48 -2.04 -2.53 3.86
N HIS A 49 -0.71 -2.49 3.84
CA HIS A 49 0.05 -2.35 2.60
C HIS A 49 -0.09 -3.58 1.70
N VAL A 50 0.04 -4.79 2.25
CA VAL A 50 -0.15 -6.06 1.54
C VAL A 50 -1.56 -6.14 0.95
N GLU A 51 -2.58 -5.81 1.73
CA GLU A 51 -3.97 -5.78 1.28
C GLU A 51 -4.18 -4.78 0.11
N ARG A 52 -3.64 -3.56 0.24
CA ARG A 52 -3.73 -2.54 -0.81
C ARG A 52 -3.08 -3.00 -2.11
N VAL A 53 -1.91 -3.63 -2.03
CA VAL A 53 -1.21 -4.18 -3.21
C VAL A 53 -1.98 -5.35 -3.82
N LEU A 54 -2.53 -6.25 -3.01
CA LEU A 54 -3.37 -7.35 -3.49
C LEU A 54 -4.59 -6.83 -4.25
N ASN A 55 -5.29 -5.85 -3.70
CA ASN A 55 -6.43 -5.23 -4.36
C ASN A 55 -6.02 -4.51 -5.66
N ALA A 56 -4.96 -3.70 -5.63
CA ALA A 56 -4.47 -2.98 -6.82
C ALA A 56 -4.00 -3.91 -7.95
N THR A 57 -3.53 -5.11 -7.60
CA THR A 57 -3.09 -6.12 -8.58
C THR A 57 -4.19 -7.11 -8.98
N GLY A 58 -5.43 -6.93 -8.50
CA GLY A 58 -6.55 -7.83 -8.77
C GLY A 58 -6.34 -9.22 -8.18
N TRP A 59 -5.69 -9.31 -7.02
CA TRP A 59 -5.36 -10.56 -6.31
C TRP A 59 -4.39 -11.47 -7.06
N ASN A 60 -3.65 -10.93 -8.03
CA ASN A 60 -2.57 -11.65 -8.69
C ASN A 60 -1.34 -11.75 -7.78
N LYS A 61 -1.21 -12.88 -7.09
CA LYS A 61 -0.13 -13.13 -6.12
C LYS A 61 1.28 -12.93 -6.70
N ALA A 62 1.52 -13.32 -7.95
CA ALA A 62 2.82 -13.15 -8.59
C ALA A 62 3.14 -11.67 -8.83
N ARG A 63 2.14 -10.89 -9.25
CA ARG A 63 2.29 -9.45 -9.47
C ARG A 63 2.42 -8.69 -8.14
N ALA A 64 1.61 -9.04 -7.14
CA ALA A 64 1.68 -8.45 -5.80
C ALA A 64 3.03 -8.71 -5.13
N ALA A 65 3.55 -9.94 -5.22
CA ALA A 65 4.85 -10.31 -4.69
C ALA A 65 6.00 -9.49 -5.31
N ARG A 66 5.94 -9.22 -6.62
CA ARG A 66 6.90 -8.33 -7.30
C ARG A 66 6.83 -6.89 -6.83
N VAL A 67 5.64 -6.38 -6.54
CA VAL A 67 5.46 -4.99 -6.04
C VAL A 67 5.95 -4.85 -4.61
N LEU A 68 5.73 -5.87 -3.78
CA LEU A 68 6.17 -5.92 -2.38
C LEU A 68 7.64 -6.33 -2.23
N ASP A 69 8.33 -6.68 -3.32
CA ASP A 69 9.70 -7.21 -3.35
C ASP A 69 9.91 -8.42 -2.42
N VAL A 70 8.97 -9.36 -2.46
CA VAL A 70 8.99 -10.60 -1.67
C VAL A 70 8.73 -11.81 -2.53
N ASP A 71 9.11 -12.99 -2.05
CA ASP A 71 8.70 -14.25 -2.66
C ASP A 71 7.20 -14.48 -2.55
N VAL A 72 6.64 -15.15 -3.57
CA VAL A 72 5.23 -15.61 -3.56
C VAL A 72 4.93 -16.52 -2.35
N LYS A 73 5.91 -17.27 -1.85
CA LYS A 73 5.78 -18.06 -0.62
C LYS A 73 5.60 -17.17 0.61
N THR A 74 6.41 -16.12 0.73
CA THR A 74 6.33 -15.14 1.81
C THR A 74 5.02 -14.37 1.76
N LEU A 75 4.59 -13.95 0.57
CA LEU A 75 3.28 -13.30 0.39
C LEU A 75 2.13 -14.23 0.80
N ASN A 76 2.14 -15.51 0.40
CA ASN A 76 1.12 -16.47 0.82
C ASN A 76 1.10 -16.69 2.33
N LYS A 77 2.27 -16.71 2.97
CA LYS A 77 2.36 -16.78 4.43
C LYS A 77 1.74 -15.52 5.06
N LYS A 78 2.09 -14.33 4.58
CA LYS A 78 1.50 -13.06 5.05
C LYS A 78 -0.02 -13.00 4.86
N ILE A 79 -0.54 -13.46 3.72
CA ILE A 79 -2.00 -13.55 3.48
C ILE A 79 -2.68 -14.41 4.54
N ARG A 80 -2.08 -15.55 4.91
CA ARG A 80 -2.59 -16.43 5.96
C ARG A 80 -2.45 -15.81 7.36
N ASP A 81 -1.28 -15.30 7.68
CA ASP A 81 -0.97 -14.72 9.00
C ASP A 81 -1.87 -13.50 9.29
N TYR A 82 -2.22 -12.73 8.26
CA TYR A 82 -3.11 -11.58 8.36
C TYR A 82 -4.57 -11.87 8.02
N SER A 83 -4.92 -13.11 7.70
CA SER A 83 -6.28 -13.52 7.30
C SER A 83 -6.89 -12.60 6.23
N LEU A 84 -6.12 -12.27 5.19
CA LEU A 84 -6.58 -11.38 4.11
C LEU A 84 -7.49 -12.15 3.14
N GLU A 85 -8.67 -11.61 2.88
CA GLU A 85 -9.68 -12.22 2.01
C GLU A 85 -9.98 -11.35 0.79
N LYS A 86 -10.31 -12.01 -0.33
CA LYS A 86 -10.64 -11.33 -1.57
C LYS A 86 -12.01 -10.64 -1.42
N PRO A 87 -12.12 -9.32 -1.63
CA PRO A 87 -13.41 -8.67 -1.68
C PRO A 87 -14.21 -9.28 -2.84
N SER A 88 -15.39 -9.80 -2.51
CA SER A 88 -16.34 -10.42 -3.47
C SER A 88 -17.09 -9.37 -4.27
#